data_AF-A0A1I0GNZ4-F1
#
_entry.id   AF-A0A1I0GNZ4-F1
#
_cell.length_a   1.000
_cell.length_b   1.000
_cell.length_c   1.000
_cell.angle_alpha   90.00
_cell.angle_beta   90.00
_cell.angle_gamma   90.00
#
_symmetry.space_group_name_H-M   'P 1'
#
loop_
_entity.id
_entity.type
_entity.pdbx_description
1 polymer ?
#
loop_
_entity_poly.entity_id
_entity_poly.type
_entity_poly.pdbx_seq_one_letter_code
_entity_poly.pdbx_strand_id
1 'polypeptide(L)'
;MKTLAELQAIREKMQSQVNLRAEDHNHIRVVVGMATCGIAAGARPVLNTLAQEVQTRGLTDKISVTQTGCIGLCQYEPIVEVMEPGKDKVTYVKMNADKAVEIVERHLIGGHVVEKYTMSAAGLK
;
A
#
# COMPACT_ATOMS: atom_id res chain seq x y z
N MET A 1 -1.42 8.92 -35.57
CA MET A 1 -0.77 9.81 -34.59
C MET A 1 -1.86 10.43 -33.74
N LYS A 2 -1.67 10.53 -32.42
CA LYS A 2 -2.64 11.23 -31.55
C LYS A 2 -2.56 12.74 -31.81
N THR A 3 -3.69 13.44 -31.71
CA THR A 3 -3.77 14.87 -32.01
C THR A 3 -3.19 15.70 -30.86
N LEU A 4 -2.80 16.96 -31.13
CA LEU A 4 -2.23 17.85 -30.11
C LEU A 4 -3.22 18.09 -28.95
N ALA A 5 -4.51 18.16 -29.24
CA ALA A 5 -5.56 18.30 -28.23
C ALA A 5 -5.71 17.05 -27.35
N GLU A 6 -5.61 15.85 -27.94
CA GLU A 6 -5.63 14.58 -27.18
C GLU A 6 -4.41 14.46 -26.26
N LEU A 7 -3.23 14.88 -26.73
CA LEU A 7 -2.01 14.87 -25.92
C LEU A 7 -2.09 15.87 -24.75
N GLN A 8 -2.67 17.05 -24.96
CA GLN A 8 -2.92 18.04 -23.90
C GLN A 8 -3.90 17.51 -22.85
N ALA A 9 -5.04 16.94 -23.28
CA ALA A 9 -6.02 16.37 -22.36
C ALA A 9 -5.45 15.20 -21.53
N ILE A 10 -4.60 14.36 -22.13
CA ILE A 10 -3.90 13.28 -21.42
C ILE A 10 -2.92 13.86 -20.39
N ARG A 11 -2.17 14.91 -20.73
CA ARG A 11 -1.23 15.58 -19.82
C ARG A 11 -1.94 16.24 -18.66
N GLU A 12 -3.04 16.96 -18.90
CA GLU A 12 -3.84 17.60 -17.85
C GLU A 12 -4.49 16.57 -16.92
N LYS A 13 -5.00 15.46 -17.47
CA LYS A 13 -5.55 14.35 -16.68
C LYS A 13 -4.48 13.66 -15.83
N MET A 14 -3.25 13.55 -16.33
CA MET A 14 -2.14 13.02 -15.54
C MET A 14 -1.62 14.03 -14.50
N GLN A 15 -1.52 15.31 -14.84
CA GLN A 15 -1.08 16.36 -13.91
C GLN A 15 -2.07 16.55 -12.75
N SER A 16 -3.38 16.51 -13.01
CA SER A 16 -4.40 16.52 -11.96
C SER A 16 -4.29 15.29 -11.05
N GLN A 17 -4.05 14.09 -11.59
CA GLN A 17 -3.79 12.90 -10.78
C GLN A 17 -2.48 12.96 -9.96
N VAL A 18 -1.47 13.70 -10.43
CA VAL A 18 -0.21 13.89 -9.72
C VAL A 18 -0.34 14.93 -8.61
N ASN A 19 -1.06 16.04 -8.84
CA ASN A 19 -1.36 17.01 -7.78
C ASN A 19 -2.22 16.43 -6.66
N LEU A 20 -3.21 15.59 -7.00
CA LEU A 20 -3.98 14.83 -6.01
C LEU A 20 -3.11 13.89 -5.16
N ARG A 21 -1.94 13.45 -5.64
CA ARG A 21 -1.00 12.64 -4.86
C ARG A 21 -0.04 13.47 -4.01
N ALA A 22 0.20 14.73 -4.39
CA ALA A 22 1.12 15.63 -3.71
C ALA A 22 0.45 16.37 -2.53
N GLU A 23 -0.84 16.67 -2.65
CA GLU A 23 -1.60 17.42 -1.62
C GLU A 23 -2.34 16.52 -0.63
N ASP A 24 -2.28 15.20 -0.80
CA ASP A 24 -3.03 14.27 0.04
C ASP A 24 -2.30 13.93 1.35
N HIS A 25 -2.10 14.95 2.17
CA HIS A 25 -1.47 14.87 3.49
C HIS A 25 -2.38 14.28 4.57
N ASN A 26 -3.54 13.73 4.23
CA ASN A 26 -4.51 13.27 5.22
C ASN A 26 -4.90 11.79 5.11
N HIS A 27 -4.37 11.08 4.11
CA HIS A 27 -4.72 9.67 3.89
C HIS A 27 -3.54 8.73 4.17
N ILE A 28 -3.85 7.60 4.79
CA ILE A 28 -2.92 6.50 4.96
C ILE A 28 -2.81 5.77 3.61
N ARG A 29 -1.58 5.60 3.13
CA ARG A 29 -1.30 4.88 1.89
C ARG A 29 -0.72 3.51 2.22
N VAL A 30 -1.45 2.47 1.82
CA VAL A 30 -1.04 1.07 1.95
C VAL A 30 -0.66 0.55 0.56
N VAL A 31 0.55 0.04 0.44
CA VAL A 31 1.13 -0.42 -0.82
C VAL A 31 1.55 -1.88 -0.70
N VAL A 32 1.05 -2.73 -1.60
CA VAL A 32 1.39 -4.17 -1.63
C VAL A 32 2.32 -4.46 -2.80
N GLY A 33 3.44 -5.11 -2.54
CA GLY A 33 4.37 -5.58 -3.58
C GLY A 33 3.75 -6.70 -4.42
N MET A 34 3.52 -6.43 -5.70
CA MET A 34 2.79 -7.31 -6.63
C MET A 34 3.58 -7.56 -7.93
N ALA A 35 4.92 -7.61 -7.84
CA ALA A 35 5.77 -8.17 -8.90
C ALA A 35 5.74 -9.71 -8.90
N THR A 36 6.56 -10.34 -9.75
CA THR A 36 6.59 -11.80 -9.93
C THR A 36 6.77 -12.56 -8.61
N CYS A 37 7.77 -12.18 -7.80
CA CYS A 37 8.06 -12.87 -6.54
C CYS A 37 6.92 -12.64 -5.52
N GLY A 38 6.39 -11.41 -5.42
CA GLY A 38 5.27 -11.11 -4.52
C GLY A 38 4.00 -11.89 -4.87
N ILE A 39 3.66 -11.99 -6.16
CA ILE A 39 2.55 -12.80 -6.63
C ILE A 39 2.79 -14.28 -6.28
N ALA A 40 3.99 -14.80 -6.55
CA ALA A 40 4.35 -16.18 -6.26
C ALA A 40 4.33 -16.50 -4.76
N ALA A 41 4.70 -15.54 -3.90
CA ALA A 41 4.69 -15.65 -2.45
C ALA A 41 3.29 -15.51 -1.82
N GLY A 42 2.25 -15.23 -2.61
CA GLY A 42 0.88 -15.13 -2.11
C GLY A 42 0.43 -13.71 -1.75
N ALA A 43 0.96 -12.67 -2.38
CA ALA A 43 0.55 -11.28 -2.13
C ALA A 43 -0.88 -10.94 -2.60
N ARG A 44 -1.46 -11.73 -3.53
CA ARG A 44 -2.82 -11.48 -4.03
C ARG A 44 -3.90 -11.60 -2.93
N PRO A 45 -3.95 -12.68 -2.13
CA PRO A 45 -4.81 -12.73 -0.95
C PRO A 45 -4.62 -11.53 -0.01
N VAL A 46 -3.38 -11.14 0.27
CA VAL A 46 -3.06 -10.00 1.15
C VAL A 46 -3.69 -8.71 0.63
N LEU A 47 -3.47 -8.39 -0.65
CA LEU A 47 -4.04 -7.21 -1.30
C LEU A 47 -5.57 -7.21 -1.24
N ASN A 48 -6.19 -8.35 -1.57
CA ASN A 48 -7.66 -8.47 -1.59
C ASN A 48 -8.24 -8.28 -0.19
N THR A 49 -7.65 -8.92 0.84
CA THR A 49 -8.09 -8.77 2.22
C THR A 49 -7.98 -7.32 2.69
N LEU A 50 -6.87 -6.64 2.42
CA LEU A 50 -6.71 -5.22 2.77
C LEU A 50 -7.77 -4.34 2.10
N ALA A 51 -7.98 -4.52 0.80
CA ALA A 51 -8.97 -3.75 0.05
C ALA A 51 -10.40 -4.01 0.56
N GLN A 52 -10.74 -5.27 0.81
CA GLN A 52 -12.06 -5.67 1.31
C GLN A 52 -12.34 -5.15 2.72
N GLU A 53 -11.36 -5.23 3.63
CA GLU A 53 -11.50 -4.72 5.00
C GLU A 53 -11.69 -3.20 5.00
N VAL A 54 -10.88 -2.47 4.23
CA VAL A 54 -11.01 -1.00 4.10
C VAL A 54 -12.37 -0.62 3.51
N GLN A 55 -12.84 -1.35 2.49
CA GLN A 55 -14.14 -1.10 1.87
C GLN A 55 -15.30 -1.41 2.83
N THR A 56 -15.29 -2.59 3.46
CA THR A 56 -16.38 -3.07 4.34
C THR A 56 -16.53 -2.18 5.57
N ARG A 57 -15.42 -1.60 6.06
CA ARG A 57 -15.41 -0.68 7.19
C ARG A 57 -15.65 0.79 6.81
N GLY A 58 -15.87 1.09 5.52
CA GLY A 58 -16.13 2.45 5.04
C GLY A 58 -14.93 3.40 5.19
N LEU A 59 -13.70 2.88 5.10
CA LEU A 59 -12.47 3.64 5.35
C LEU A 59 -11.80 4.15 4.06
N THR A 60 -12.46 4.04 2.91
CA THR A 60 -11.91 4.41 1.60
C THR A 60 -11.55 5.89 1.48
N ASP A 61 -12.19 6.75 2.26
CA ASP A 61 -11.91 8.20 2.32
C ASP A 61 -10.74 8.55 3.25
N LYS A 62 -10.07 7.56 3.84
CA LYS A 62 -8.93 7.74 4.75
C LYS A 62 -7.76 6.83 4.44
N ILE A 63 -8.04 5.66 3.89
CA ILE A 63 -7.05 4.62 3.61
C ILE A 63 -7.15 4.25 2.14
N SER A 64 -6.03 4.40 1.43
CA SER A 64 -5.89 3.92 0.06
C SER A 64 -5.06 2.64 0.05
N VAL A 65 -5.59 1.59 -0.57
CA VAL A 65 -4.86 0.32 -0.78
C VAL A 65 -4.49 0.22 -2.26
N THR A 66 -3.20 0.14 -2.55
CA THR A 66 -2.68 0.11 -3.93
C THR A 66 -1.64 -0.99 -4.09
N GLN A 67 -1.44 -1.43 -5.33
CA GLN A 67 -0.38 -2.36 -5.68
C GLN A 67 0.82 -1.62 -6.28
N THR A 68 2.02 -2.15 -6.04
CA THR A 68 3.27 -1.68 -6.66
C THR A 68 4.04 -2.84 -7.30
N GLY A 69 5.09 -2.51 -8.04
CA GLY A 69 6.02 -3.48 -8.62
C GLY A 69 6.96 -4.09 -7.57
N CYS A 70 8.21 -4.34 -7.98
CA CYS A 70 9.20 -4.94 -7.11
C CYS A 70 9.65 -3.94 -6.03
N ILE A 71 9.67 -4.37 -4.77
CA ILE A 71 10.14 -3.58 -3.61
C ILE A 71 11.64 -3.84 -3.33
N GLY A 72 12.24 -4.85 -3.98
CA GLY A 72 13.68 -5.16 -3.86
C GLY A 72 14.05 -6.11 -2.72
N LEU A 73 13.06 -6.72 -2.05
CA LEU A 73 13.24 -7.57 -0.88
C LEU A 73 12.55 -8.94 -1.07
N CYS A 74 12.85 -9.65 -2.16
CA CYS A 74 12.12 -10.86 -2.57
C CYS A 74 12.05 -11.95 -1.48
N GLN A 75 13.07 -12.09 -0.63
CA GLN A 75 13.09 -13.07 0.47
C GLN A 75 12.01 -12.82 1.55
N TYR A 76 11.49 -11.60 1.62
CA TYR A 76 10.58 -11.14 2.66
C TYR A 76 9.15 -10.94 2.16
N GLU A 77 8.88 -11.30 0.91
CA GLU A 77 7.52 -11.23 0.38
C GLU A 77 6.57 -12.25 1.04
N PRO A 78 5.26 -11.97 1.04
CA PRO A 78 4.61 -10.74 0.60
C PRO A 78 4.92 -9.52 1.48
N ILE A 79 5.14 -8.36 0.84
CA ILE A 79 5.48 -7.09 1.51
C ILE A 79 4.31 -6.12 1.42
N VAL A 80 4.02 -5.48 2.56
CA VAL A 80 3.06 -4.39 2.67
C VAL A 80 3.75 -3.19 3.29
N GLU A 81 3.74 -2.05 2.61
CA GLU A 81 4.26 -0.79 3.13
C GLU A 81 3.11 0.14 3.50
N VAL A 82 3.15 0.70 4.70
CA VAL A 82 2.18 1.66 5.21
C VAL A 82 2.87 3.00 5.40
N MET A 83 2.36 4.02 4.72
CA MET A 83 2.79 5.40 4.82
C MET A 83 1.66 6.21 5.42
N GLU A 84 1.85 6.65 6.67
CA GLU A 84 0.94 7.55 7.36
C GLU A 84 1.48 8.99 7.25
N PRO A 85 0.61 10.00 7.07
CA PRO A 85 1.06 11.38 7.04
C PRO A 85 1.82 11.78 8.31
N GLY A 86 3.01 12.37 8.14
CA GLY A 86 3.84 12.84 9.24
C GLY A 86 4.54 11.75 10.07
N LYS A 87 4.48 10.48 9.66
CA LYS A 87 5.19 9.37 10.32
C LYS A 87 6.15 8.68 9.36
N ASP A 88 7.11 7.95 9.95
CA ASP A 88 7.98 7.07 9.18
C ASP A 88 7.19 5.92 8.55
N LYS A 89 7.65 5.50 7.37
CA LYS A 89 7.08 4.35 6.66
C LYS A 89 7.27 3.09 7.49
N VAL A 90 6.21 2.30 7.61
CA VAL A 90 6.23 0.97 8.24
C VAL A 90 6.21 -0.10 7.17
N THR A 91 7.20 -0.99 7.17
CA THR A 91 7.30 -2.10 6.23
C THR A 91 7.01 -3.43 6.93
N TYR A 92 5.92 -4.07 6.53
CA TYR A 92 5.50 -5.39 6.97
C TYR A 92 5.91 -6.48 5.97
N VAL A 93 6.32 -7.63 6.49
CA VAL A 93 6.92 -8.71 5.68
C VAL A 93 6.37 -10.07 6.01
N LYS A 94 6.55 -11.01 5.06
CA LYS A 94 5.99 -12.37 5.12
C LYS A 94 4.48 -12.33 5.42
N MET A 95 3.79 -11.39 4.77
CA MET A 95 2.39 -11.12 5.02
C MET A 95 1.49 -12.23 4.45
N ASN A 96 0.37 -12.45 5.11
CA ASN A 96 -0.71 -13.33 4.65
C ASN A 96 -2.06 -12.65 4.95
N ALA A 97 -3.17 -13.27 4.57
CA ALA A 97 -4.51 -12.71 4.76
C ALA A 97 -4.81 -12.43 6.25
N ASP A 98 -4.47 -13.35 7.16
CA ASP A 98 -4.75 -13.17 8.60
C ASP A 98 -3.99 -11.99 9.20
N LYS A 99 -2.70 -11.86 8.86
CA LYS A 99 -1.89 -10.70 9.27
C LYS A 99 -2.42 -9.41 8.67
N ALA A 100 -2.96 -9.46 7.45
CA ALA A 100 -3.57 -8.30 6.80
C ALA A 100 -4.76 -7.77 7.62
N VAL A 101 -5.64 -8.66 8.10
CA VAL A 101 -6.74 -8.29 9.00
C VAL A 101 -6.19 -7.66 10.28
N GLU A 102 -5.19 -8.28 10.92
CA GLU A 102 -4.61 -7.76 12.17
C GLU A 102 -4.00 -6.36 11.99
N ILE A 103 -3.28 -6.09 10.88
CA ILE A 103 -2.72 -4.75 10.66
C ILE A 103 -3.80 -3.71 10.37
N VAL A 104 -4.92 -4.06 9.72
CA VAL A 104 -6.05 -3.13 9.53
C VAL A 104 -6.59 -2.71 10.89
N GLU A 105 -6.87 -3.68 11.77
CA GLU A 105 -7.46 -3.41 13.08
C GLU A 105 -6.51 -2.65 14.00
N ARG A 106 -5.29 -3.15 14.15
CA ARG A 106 -4.35 -2.61 15.14
C ARG A 106 -3.64 -1.36 14.65
N HIS A 107 -3.16 -1.37 13.42
CA HIS A 107 -2.32 -0.29 12.90
C HIS A 107 -3.15 0.75 12.15
N LEU A 108 -3.90 0.36 11.12
CA LEU A 108 -4.57 1.35 10.27
C LEU A 108 -5.74 2.04 10.98
N ILE A 109 -6.46 1.32 11.84
CA ILE A 109 -7.56 1.87 12.65
C ILE A 109 -7.05 2.29 14.03
N GLY A 110 -6.33 1.41 14.72
CA GLY A 110 -5.89 1.64 16.10
C GLY A 110 -4.64 2.51 16.25
N GLY A 111 -3.89 2.80 15.18
CA GLY A 111 -2.65 3.56 15.24
C GLY A 111 -1.47 2.83 15.89
N HIS A 112 -1.60 1.53 16.18
CA HIS A 112 -0.59 0.70 16.83
C HIS A 112 0.10 -0.24 15.83
N VAL A 113 1.37 0.04 15.53
CA VAL A 113 2.19 -0.80 14.65
C VAL A 113 2.31 -2.21 15.21
N VAL A 114 2.15 -3.22 14.35
CA VAL A 114 2.29 -4.63 14.73
C VAL A 114 3.75 -5.04 14.56
N GLU A 115 4.61 -4.63 15.51
CA GLU A 115 6.08 -4.72 15.40
C GLU A 115 6.60 -6.12 15.02
N LYS A 116 5.99 -7.20 15.53
CA LYS A 116 6.34 -8.60 15.23
C LYS A 116 6.29 -8.97 13.73
N TYR A 117 5.62 -8.17 12.90
CA TYR A 117 5.51 -8.37 11.45
C TYR A 117 6.42 -7.43 10.64
N THR A 118 7.14 -6.53 11.31
CA THR A 118 7.98 -5.52 10.66
C THR A 118 9.38 -6.03 10.37
N MET A 119 10.04 -5.41 9.39
CA MET A 119 11.46 -5.67 9.08
C MET A 119 12.39 -5.34 10.26
N SER A 120 12.09 -4.30 11.05
CA SER A 120 12.91 -3.93 12.20
C SER A 120 12.94 -5.03 13.27
N ALA A 121 11.83 -5.77 13.45
CA ALA A 121 11.81 -6.96 14.31
C ALA A 121 12.55 -8.17 13.70
N ALA A 122 12.73 -8.20 12.38
CA ALA A 122 13.53 -9.23 11.70
C ALA A 122 15.05 -8.98 11.75
N GLY A 123 15.50 -7.91 12.44
CA GLY A 123 16.92 -7.64 12.68
C GLY A 123 17.67 -6.99 11.51
N LEU A 124 16.95 -6.40 10.55
CA LEU A 124 17.54 -5.80 9.36
C LEU A 124 17.40 -4.28 9.44
N LYS A 125 18.53 -3.60 9.67
CA LYS A 125 18.69 -2.15 9.48
C LYS A 125 19.28 -1.89 8.11
#